data_AF-A0A2H9VLL3-F1
#
_entry.id   AF-A0A2H9VLL3-F1
#
_cell.length_a   1.000
_cell.length_b   1.000
_cell.length_c   1.000
_cell.angle_alpha   90.00
_cell.angle_beta   90.00
_cell.angle_gamma   90.00
#
_symmetry.space_group_name_H-M   'P 1'
#
loop_
_entity.id
_entity.type
_entity.pdbx_description
1 polymer ?
#
loop_
_entity_poly.entity_id
_entity_poly.type
_entity_poly.pdbx_seq_one_letter_code
_entity_poly.pdbx_strand_id
1 'polypeptide(L)' 'MEGIHERFLATVGNREFEVVPNIGHYAILENDVTVAEISIDDDGKAHINSAALADEECNQLLQKIQDHINTGLTS' A
#
# COMPACT_ATOMS: atom_id res chain seq x y z
N MET A 1 12.25 13.82 -9.27
CA MET A 1 11.03 13.01 -9.46
C MET A 1 10.44 12.83 -8.08
N GLU A 2 9.44 13.65 -7.74
CA GLU A 2 8.69 13.61 -6.49
C GLU A 2 7.28 13.16 -6.89
N GLY A 3 6.83 11.95 -6.51
CA GLY A 3 5.55 11.47 -7.05
C GLY A 3 4.85 10.30 -6.34
N ILE A 4 5.43 9.67 -5.31
CA ILE A 4 4.75 8.55 -4.61
C ILE A 4 5.17 8.40 -3.15
N HIS A 5 5.37 9.53 -2.46
CA HIS A 5 5.80 9.55 -1.06
C HIS A 5 4.77 10.23 -0.13
N GLU A 6 3.50 10.26 -0.51
CA GLU A 6 2.45 10.81 0.33
C GLU A 6 1.62 9.71 1.01
N ARG A 7 1.36 9.91 2.30
CA ARG A 7 0.52 9.03 3.11
C ARG A 7 -0.93 9.17 2.69
N PHE A 8 -1.63 8.06 2.54
CA PHE A 8 -3.05 8.05 2.19
C PHE A 8 -3.83 6.96 2.89
N LEU A 9 -5.16 7.10 2.92
CA LEU A 9 -6.07 6.12 3.53
C LEU A 9 -6.63 5.20 2.45
N ALA A 10 -6.54 3.89 2.70
CA ALA A 10 -7.10 2.85 1.87
C ALA A 10 -8.20 2.12 2.64
N THR A 11 -9.45 2.29 2.22
CA THR A 11 -10.59 1.54 2.78
C THR A 11 -10.78 0.23 2.03
N VAL A 12 -10.80 -0.90 2.75
CA VAL A 12 -11.07 -2.24 2.21
C VAL A 12 -12.15 -2.89 3.07
N GLY A 13 -13.26 -3.26 2.45
CA GLY A 13 -14.46 -3.68 3.18
C GLY A 13 -14.94 -2.60 4.16
N ASN A 14 -15.05 -2.96 5.44
CA ASN A 14 -15.40 -2.07 6.54
C ASN A 14 -14.18 -1.61 7.37
N ARG A 15 -12.97 -1.86 6.88
CA ARG A 15 -11.72 -1.54 7.57
C ARG A 15 -11.02 -0.39 6.84
N GLU A 16 -10.38 0.48 7.61
CA GLU A 16 -9.61 1.59 7.09
C GLU A 16 -8.15 1.40 7.44
N PHE A 17 -7.30 1.48 6.42
CA PHE A 17 -5.87 1.28 6.53
C PHE A 17 -5.12 2.55 6.16
N GLU A 18 -4.13 2.92 6.95
CA GLU A 18 -3.24 4.01 6.64
C GLU A 18 -2.01 3.47 5.91
N VAL A 19 -1.82 3.93 4.67
CA VAL A 19 -0.68 3.56 3.83
C VAL A 19 0.38 4.64 3.97
N VAL A 20 1.47 4.29 4.65
CA VAL A 20 2.58 5.19 4.92
C VAL A 20 3.76 4.83 4.02
N PRO A 21 4.12 5.68 3.05
CA PRO A 21 5.30 5.46 2.23
C PRO A 21 6.57 5.59 3.08
N ASN A 22 7.50 4.67 2.82
CA ASN A 22 8.86 4.68 3.32
C ASN A 22 9.81 4.46 2.13
N ILE A 23 11.11 4.60 2.35
CA ILE A 23 12.11 4.44 1.29
C ILE A 23 12.09 2.98 0.79
N GLY A 24 11.52 2.76 -0.39
CA GLY A 24 11.45 1.46 -1.07
C GLY A 24 10.32 0.51 -0.61
N HIS A 25 9.46 0.93 0.31
CA HIS A 25 8.33 0.13 0.81
C HIS A 25 7.21 1.02 1.36
N TYR A 26 6.00 0.48 1.53
CA TYR A 26 4.89 1.11 2.24
C TYR A 26 4.54 0.31 3.49
N ALA A 27 4.35 0.98 4.61
CA ALA A 27 3.74 0.37 5.79
C ALA A 27 2.21 0.51 5.72
N ILE A 28 1.50 -0.53 6.12
CA ILE A 28 0.04 -0.53 6.22
C ILE A 28 -0.31 -0.61 7.69
N LEU A 29 -0.89 0.48 8.21
CA LEU A 29 -1.30 0.58 9.59
C LEU A 29 -2.81 0.47 9.69
N GLU A 30 -3.28 -0.21 10.73
CA GLU A 30 -4.68 -0.20 11.14
C GLU A 30 -4.71 0.23 12.62
N ASN A 31 -5.42 1.31 12.94
CA ASN A 31 -5.45 1.87 14.30
C ASN A 31 -4.03 2.06 14.89
N ASP A 32 -3.12 2.68 14.13
CA ASP A 32 -1.70 2.91 14.49
C ASP A 32 -0.83 1.64 14.66
N VAL A 33 -1.34 0.45 14.31
CA VAL A 33 -0.60 -0.82 14.37
C VAL A 33 -0.25 -1.28 12.96
N THR A 34 1.03 -1.54 12.67
CA THR A 34 1.45 -2.12 11.39
C THR A 34 0.88 -3.54 11.25
N VAL A 35 -0.02 -3.74 10.29
CA VAL A 35 -0.67 -5.02 9.99
C VAL A 35 -0.14 -5.68 8.71
N ALA A 36 0.47 -4.89 7.83
CA ALA A 36 1.14 -5.37 6.64
C ALA A 36 2.23 -4.39 6.19
N GLU A 37 3.12 -4.87 5.35
CA GLU A 37 4.12 -4.07 4.65
C GLU A 37 4.05 -4.39 3.17
N ILE A 38 4.33 -3.41 2.32
CA ILE A 38 4.37 -3.58 0.88
C ILE A 38 5.75 -3.22 0.38
N SER A 39 6.38 -4.13 -0.33
CA SER A 39 7.63 -3.89 -1.03
C SER A 39 7.31 -3.58 -2.49
N ILE A 40 8.07 -2.67 -3.11
CA ILE A 40 8.02 -2.48 -4.57
C ILE A 40 9.29 -3.11 -5.13
N ASP A 41 9.12 -4.06 -6.05
CA ASP A 41 10.24 -4.67 -6.75
C ASP A 41 10.81 -3.72 -7.81
N ASP A 42 12.01 -4.03 -8.30
CA ASP A 42 12.72 -3.24 -9.34
C ASP A 42 11.90 -3.10 -10.64
N ASP A 43 10.97 -4.03 -10.89
CA ASP A 43 10.01 -4.03 -12.00
C ASP A 43 8.82 -3.07 -11.77
N GLY A 44 8.77 -2.35 -10.64
CA GLY A 44 7.67 -1.46 -10.26
C GLY A 44 6.42 -2.18 -9.76
N LYS A 45 6.53 -3.48 -9.47
CA LYS A 45 5.43 -4.30 -8.94
C LYS A 45 5.36 -4.21 -7.43
N ALA A 46 4.18 -3.91 -6.90
CA ALA A 46 3.93 -3.98 -5.47
C ALA A 46 3.73 -5.43 -5.01
N HIS A 47 4.29 -5.77 -3.85
CA HIS A 47 4.15 -7.05 -3.17
C HIS A 47 3.77 -6.82 -1.71
N ILE A 48 2.60 -7.33 -1.29
CA ILE A 48 2.16 -7.23 0.10
C ILE A 48 2.65 -8.42 0.91
N ASN A 49 3.27 -8.10 2.04
CA ASN A 49 3.67 -9.04 3.06
C ASN A 49 2.79 -8.79 4.28
N SER A 50 1.78 -9.64 4.45
CA SER A 50 0.89 -9.61 5.61
C SER A 50 0.76 -11.00 6.22
N ALA A 51 0.87 -11.04 7.55
CA ALA A 51 0.49 -12.22 8.34
C ALA A 51 -0.90 -12.07 8.99
N ALA A 52 -1.48 -10.87 8.95
CA ALA A 52 -2.69 -10.51 9.70
C ALA A 52 -3.93 -10.26 8.82
N LEU A 53 -3.74 -10.07 7.51
CA LEU A 53 -4.80 -9.81 6.54
C LEU A 53 -5.14 -11.05 5.72
N ALA A 54 -6.40 -11.17 5.32
CA ALA A 54 -6.83 -12.22 4.40
C ALA A 54 -6.35 -11.91 2.96
N ASP A 55 -6.16 -12.95 2.15
CA ASP A 55 -5.72 -12.81 0.75
C ASP A 55 -6.58 -11.84 -0.07
N GLU A 56 -7.89 -11.81 0.17
CA GLU A 56 -8.80 -10.87 -0.52
C GLU A 56 -8.51 -9.42 -0.14
N GLU A 57 -8.30 -9.13 1.15
CA GLU A 57 -7.97 -7.78 1.61
C GLU A 57 -6.60 -7.35 1.11
N CYS A 58 -5.64 -8.28 1.15
CA CYS A 58 -4.31 -8.10 0.59
C CYS A 58 -4.36 -7.70 -0.89
N ASN A 59 -5.13 -8.41 -1.70
CA ASN A 59 -5.27 -8.12 -3.13
C ASN A 59 -5.92 -6.76 -3.38
N GLN A 60 -6.95 -6.39 -2.60
CA GLN A 60 -7.62 -5.08 -2.75
C GLN A 60 -6.69 -3.92 -2.36
N LEU A 61 -5.95 -4.05 -1.26
CA LEU A 61 -4.93 -3.07 -0.86
C LEU A 61 -3.85 -2.92 -1.93
N LEU A 62 -3.32 -4.05 -2.40
CA LEU A 62 -2.31 -4.08 -3.44
C LEU A 62 -2.77 -3.33 -4.70
N GLN A 63 -4.00 -3.60 -5.15
CA GLN A 63 -4.57 -2.94 -6.32
C GLN A 63 -4.71 -1.43 -6.13
N LYS A 64 -5.23 -0.97 -4.99
CA LYS A 64 -5.37 0.46 -4.70
C LYS A 64 -4.03 1.18 -4.69
N ILE A 65 -3.00 0.52 -4.13
CA ILE A 65 -1.65 1.09 -4.03
C ILE A 65 -0.97 1.09 -5.39
N GLN A 66 -1.12 0.01 -6.17
CA GLN A 66 -0.61 -0.03 -7.54
C GLN A 66 -1.28 1.03 -8.44
N ASP A 67 -2.59 1.26 -8.28
CA ASP A 67 -3.32 2.31 -8.99
C ASP A 67 -2.83 3.71 -8.57
N HIS A 68 -2.61 3.93 -7.28
CA HIS A 68 -2.04 5.17 -6.76
C HIS A 68 -0.62 5.43 -7.31
N ILE A 69 0.22 4.39 -7.38
CA ILE A 69 1.55 4.45 -7.99
C ILE A 69 1.47 4.81 -9.46
N ASN A 70 0.62 4.13 -10.22
CA ASN A 70 0.47 4.37 -11.66
C ASN A 70 -0.09 5.76 -11.95
N THR A 71 -1.06 6.25 -11.18
CA THR A 71 -1.62 7.60 -11.34
C THR A 71 -0.59 8.68 -11.00
N GLY A 72 0.19 8.50 -9.93
CA GLY A 72 1.29 9.40 -9.55
C GLY A 72 2.44 9.47 -10.57
N LEU A 73 2.66 8.44 -11.36
CA LEU A 73 3.68 8.41 -12.44
C LEU A 73 3.22 9.08 -13.74
N THR A 74 1.91 9.29 -13.93
CA THR A 74 1.34 9.83 -15.18
C THR A 74 1.11 11.35 -15.18
N SER A 75 1.42 12.05 -14.07
CA SER A 75 1.21 13.49 -13.90
C SER A 75 2.47 14.33 -14.10
#